data_AF-A0A9X5P0C5-F1
#
_entry.id   AF-A0A9X5P0C5-F1
#
_cell.length_a   1.000
_cell.length_b   1.000
_cell.length_c   1.000
_cell.angle_alpha   90.00
_cell.angle_beta   90.00
_cell.angle_gamma   90.00
#
_symmetry.space_group_name_H-M   'P 1'
#
loop_
_entity.id
_entity.type
_entity.pdbx_description
1 polymer ?
#
loop_
_entity_poly.entity_id
_entity_poly.type
_entity_poly.pdbx_seq_one_letter_code
_entity_poly.pdbx_strand_id
1 'polypeptide(L)'
;MNKLNGQHAVENALSSSMGCFMKGTLVETEEGWTPIDELKVGDLVMSRPENGIGEAVPKRVVNTFRYEDKEVVMLRFSQFPERNRGGGELVATPNHPFCVYGVITNLILEHPEFGKLGAYWKGCDYDSSDMFNGPDGWEKYDALSAFEKTPYEMRLYEQPVWKRADQLERGDVVLGCHKYYVVEDYRPLYVYRDTDQAWAQPINLAYGWKESDLGNSYEMVLTDESLNCPTLDWADVPNDENLLYVDEDGQRHYRRYRTTVYNIEVEDYHTYCVTHRGILVYNQNCGAAGWIAR
;
A
#
# COMPACT_ATOMS: atom_id res chain seq x y z
N MET A 1 35.21 -24.07 13.54
CA MET A 1 33.82 -23.61 13.82
C MET A 1 33.76 -22.10 13.59
N ASN A 2 32.64 -21.58 13.08
CA ASN A 2 32.30 -20.14 12.82
C ASN A 2 32.27 -19.62 11.37
N LYS A 3 32.21 -20.45 10.32
CA LYS A 3 31.74 -19.96 8.99
C LYS A 3 30.21 -20.00 8.86
N LEU A 4 29.56 -21.02 9.41
CA LEU A 4 28.10 -21.21 9.36
C LEU A 4 27.30 -20.16 10.16
N ASN A 5 27.76 -19.77 11.35
CA ASN A 5 27.09 -18.73 12.16
C ASN A 5 27.20 -17.33 11.54
N GLY A 6 28.26 -17.05 10.79
CA GLY A 6 28.43 -15.78 10.08
C GLY A 6 27.53 -15.68 8.85
N GLN A 7 27.37 -16.77 8.09
CA GLN A 7 26.44 -16.82 6.95
C GLN A 7 24.98 -16.68 7.39
N HIS A 8 24.54 -17.41 8.43
CA HIS A 8 23.18 -17.26 8.96
C HIS A 8 22.90 -15.86 9.54
N ALA A 9 23.89 -15.21 10.18
CA ALA A 9 23.71 -13.85 10.67
C ALA A 9 23.63 -12.81 9.53
N VAL A 10 24.40 -13.00 8.45
CA VAL A 10 24.38 -12.14 7.26
C VAL A 10 23.13 -12.37 6.41
N GLU A 11 22.69 -13.62 6.24
CA GLU A 11 21.42 -13.97 5.60
C GLU A 11 20.22 -13.42 6.39
N ASN A 12 20.25 -13.48 7.72
CA ASN A 12 19.21 -12.89 8.56
C ASN A 12 19.22 -11.35 8.52
N ALA A 13 20.39 -10.71 8.41
CA ALA A 13 20.50 -9.26 8.25
C ALA A 13 20.04 -8.79 6.85
N LEU A 14 20.41 -9.52 5.80
CA LEU A 14 19.94 -9.30 4.43
C LEU A 14 18.42 -9.54 4.33
N SER A 15 17.91 -10.61 4.95
CA SER A 15 16.47 -10.91 5.10
C SER A 15 15.70 -9.84 5.86
N SER A 16 16.32 -9.19 6.85
CA SER A 16 15.70 -8.08 7.58
C SER A 16 15.69 -6.78 6.78
N SER A 17 16.61 -6.63 5.83
CA SER A 17 16.73 -5.40 5.06
C SER A 17 15.81 -5.39 3.84
N MET A 18 15.51 -6.51 3.21
CA MET A 18 14.84 -6.54 1.92
C MET A 18 13.32 -6.29 2.01
N GLY A 19 12.80 -5.42 1.15
CA GLY A 19 11.35 -5.23 0.98
C GLY A 19 10.72 -6.44 0.29
N CYS A 20 9.53 -6.88 0.71
CA CYS A 20 8.86 -8.06 0.14
C CYS A 20 7.34 -7.84 0.01
N PHE A 21 6.67 -8.76 -0.67
CA PHE A 21 5.22 -8.78 -0.89
C PHE A 21 4.58 -10.05 -0.38
N MET A 22 3.28 -9.98 -0.07
CA MET A 22 2.50 -11.16 0.27
C MET A 22 2.41 -12.14 -0.91
N LYS A 23 2.29 -13.43 -0.61
CA LYS A 23 1.94 -14.49 -1.58
C LYS A 23 0.79 -14.04 -2.47
N GLY A 24 0.82 -14.36 -3.78
CA GLY A 24 -0.26 -14.02 -4.72
C GLY A 24 -0.16 -12.60 -5.30
N THR A 25 0.78 -11.77 -4.83
CA THR A 25 1.01 -10.44 -5.42
C THR A 25 1.42 -10.61 -6.88
N LEU A 26 0.60 -10.09 -7.79
CA LEU A 26 0.85 -10.22 -9.22
C LEU A 26 2.04 -9.36 -9.65
N VAL A 27 2.91 -9.93 -10.48
CA VAL A 27 4.01 -9.23 -11.16
C VAL A 27 3.70 -9.20 -12.65
N GLU A 28 3.91 -8.06 -13.27
CA GLU A 28 3.70 -7.87 -14.70
C GLU A 28 4.79 -8.61 -15.50
N THR A 29 4.37 -9.42 -16.47
CA THR A 29 5.18 -10.25 -17.37
C THR A 29 4.77 -9.97 -18.80
N GLU A 30 5.55 -10.42 -19.79
CA GLU A 30 5.19 -10.23 -21.21
C GLU A 30 3.85 -10.88 -21.59
N GLU A 31 3.48 -11.98 -20.92
CA GLU A 31 2.24 -12.73 -21.19
C GLU A 31 1.06 -12.27 -20.31
N GLY A 32 1.26 -11.25 -19.47
CA GLY A 32 0.25 -10.73 -18.56
C GLY A 32 0.76 -10.65 -17.13
N TRP A 33 0.23 -11.50 -16.24
CA TRP A 33 0.45 -11.39 -14.80
C TRP A 33 0.79 -12.75 -14.21
N THR A 34 1.85 -12.81 -13.42
CA THR A 34 2.25 -14.03 -12.69
C THR A 34 2.37 -13.72 -11.21
N PRO A 35 1.80 -14.55 -10.30
CA PRO A 35 2.02 -14.41 -8.87
C PRO A 35 3.52 -14.44 -8.52
N ILE A 36 3.95 -13.55 -7.63
CA ILE A 36 5.37 -13.40 -7.26
C ILE A 36 5.97 -14.69 -6.68
N ASP A 37 5.16 -15.53 -6.04
CA ASP A 37 5.57 -16.80 -5.46
C ASP A 37 5.64 -17.97 -6.46
N GLU A 38 5.15 -17.76 -7.69
CA GLU A 38 5.22 -18.73 -8.79
C GLU A 38 6.34 -18.43 -9.80
N LEU A 39 6.87 -17.19 -9.78
CA LEU A 39 7.99 -16.77 -10.61
C LEU A 39 9.26 -17.57 -10.33
N LYS A 40 10.02 -17.81 -11.40
CA LYS A 40 11.26 -18.59 -11.40
C LYS A 40 12.39 -17.79 -12.02
N VAL A 41 13.61 -18.17 -11.66
CA VAL A 41 14.82 -17.65 -12.31
C VAL A 41 14.75 -17.95 -13.80
N GLY A 42 14.92 -16.91 -14.60
CA GLY A 42 14.82 -16.94 -16.05
C GLY A 42 13.51 -16.37 -16.61
N ASP A 43 12.46 -16.23 -15.81
CA ASP A 43 11.20 -15.61 -16.24
C ASP A 43 11.41 -14.14 -16.57
N LEU A 44 10.60 -13.60 -17.48
CA LEU A 44 10.67 -12.21 -17.93
C LEU A 44 9.59 -11.37 -17.26
N VAL A 45 10.02 -10.35 -16.54
CA VAL A 45 9.14 -9.39 -15.87
C VAL A 45 9.33 -8.00 -16.45
N MET A 46 8.26 -7.21 -16.46
CA MET A 46 8.31 -5.82 -16.92
C MET A 46 9.05 -4.98 -15.88
N SER A 47 10.09 -4.29 -16.34
CA SER A 47 11.03 -3.54 -15.50
C SER A 47 11.35 -2.19 -16.14
N ARG A 48 11.72 -1.20 -15.33
CA ARG A 48 12.01 0.17 -15.79
C ARG A 48 13.28 0.68 -15.10
N PRO A 49 14.11 1.52 -15.76
CA PRO A 49 15.33 2.02 -15.12
C PRO A 49 15.07 2.64 -13.74
N GLU A 50 16.02 2.48 -12.81
CA GLU A 50 15.90 2.91 -11.40
C GLU A 50 15.61 4.39 -11.23
N ASN A 51 16.07 5.21 -12.17
CA ASN A 51 15.80 6.66 -12.20
C ASN A 51 14.38 6.99 -12.66
N GLY A 52 13.55 5.99 -12.93
CA GLY A 52 12.16 6.12 -13.39
C GLY A 52 12.02 6.69 -14.80
N ILE A 53 13.10 6.94 -15.54
CA ILE A 53 13.07 7.54 -16.89
C ILE A 53 13.35 6.46 -17.94
N GLY A 54 12.39 6.22 -18.83
CA GLY A 54 12.48 5.20 -19.88
C GLY A 54 11.18 4.38 -19.96
N GLU A 55 11.04 3.59 -21.02
CA GLU A 55 9.90 2.67 -21.13
C GLU A 55 10.13 1.41 -20.29
N ALA A 56 9.03 0.75 -19.92
CA ALA A 56 9.10 -0.57 -19.32
C ALA A 56 9.55 -1.58 -20.37
N VAL A 57 10.55 -2.39 -20.05
CA VAL A 57 11.09 -3.44 -20.91
C VAL A 57 11.17 -4.76 -20.14
N PRO A 58 11.04 -5.90 -20.83
CA PRO A 58 11.22 -7.21 -20.21
C PRO A 58 12.65 -7.41 -19.71
N LYS A 59 12.79 -7.90 -18.49
CA LYS A 59 14.07 -8.24 -17.84
C LYS A 59 13.97 -9.57 -17.13
N ARG A 60 15.05 -10.34 -17.13
CA ARG A 60 15.06 -11.66 -16.49
C ARG A 60 15.09 -11.56 -14.97
N VAL A 61 14.31 -12.40 -14.34
CA VAL A 61 14.46 -12.75 -12.93
C VAL A 61 15.76 -13.54 -12.76
N VAL A 62 16.68 -13.04 -11.95
CA VAL A 62 17.97 -13.69 -11.66
C VAL A 62 17.98 -14.37 -10.29
N ASN A 63 17.08 -13.98 -9.39
CA ASN A 63 16.94 -14.60 -8.07
C ASN A 63 15.51 -14.50 -7.55
N THR A 64 15.14 -15.40 -6.64
CA THR A 64 13.85 -15.37 -5.94
C THR A 64 14.09 -15.53 -4.44
N PHE A 65 13.26 -14.86 -3.64
CA PHE A 65 13.39 -14.81 -2.19
C PHE A 65 12.07 -15.18 -1.53
N ARG A 66 12.15 -15.91 -0.42
CA ARG A 66 11.02 -16.27 0.44
C ARG A 66 11.43 -16.09 1.89
N TYR A 67 10.64 -15.34 2.64
CA TYR A 67 10.86 -15.12 4.07
C TYR A 67 9.57 -15.38 4.85
N GLU A 68 9.72 -16.04 5.99
CA GLU A 68 8.60 -16.35 6.88
C GLU A 68 8.50 -15.31 8.00
N ASP A 69 7.32 -15.23 8.61
CA ASP A 69 7.04 -14.39 9.78
C ASP A 69 7.49 -12.92 9.61
N LYS A 70 7.02 -12.25 8.55
CA LYS A 70 7.26 -10.81 8.33
C LYS A 70 5.98 -10.01 8.52
N GLU A 71 6.10 -8.86 9.17
CA GLU A 71 5.01 -7.88 9.25
C GLU A 71 4.72 -7.30 7.87
N VAL A 72 3.43 -7.09 7.62
CA VAL A 72 2.93 -6.50 6.38
C VAL A 72 1.94 -5.37 6.65
N VAL A 73 1.81 -4.51 5.67
CA VAL A 73 0.94 -3.33 5.64
C VAL A 73 0.10 -3.35 4.37
N MET A 74 -1.07 -2.74 4.45
CA MET A 74 -1.95 -2.53 3.32
C MET A 74 -1.72 -1.14 2.73
N LEU A 75 -1.54 -1.10 1.41
CA LEU A 75 -1.48 0.11 0.61
C LEU A 75 -2.68 0.13 -0.34
N ARG A 76 -3.29 1.31 -0.51
CA ARG A 76 -4.26 1.54 -1.58
C ARG A 76 -3.81 2.68 -2.47
N PHE A 77 -4.09 2.52 -3.75
CA PHE A 77 -3.72 3.49 -4.76
C PHE A 77 -4.93 3.88 -5.59
N SER A 78 -5.00 5.11 -6.07
CA SER A 78 -5.91 5.51 -7.14
C SER A 78 -5.15 5.70 -8.44
N GLN A 79 -5.79 5.43 -9.58
CA GLN A 79 -5.16 5.68 -10.88
C GLN A 79 -5.31 7.14 -11.25
N PHE A 80 -4.22 7.86 -11.46
CA PHE A 80 -4.28 9.24 -11.95
C PHE A 80 -4.97 9.30 -13.34
N PRO A 81 -5.79 10.32 -13.62
CA PRO A 81 -6.16 11.46 -12.76
C PRO A 81 -7.40 11.22 -11.89
N GLU A 82 -7.92 10.01 -11.80
CA GLU A 82 -9.20 9.71 -11.18
C GLU A 82 -9.07 9.49 -9.67
N ARG A 83 -10.06 9.97 -8.91
CA ARG A 83 -10.23 9.67 -7.48
C ARG A 83 -11.08 8.42 -7.30
N ASN A 84 -10.62 7.28 -7.82
CA ASN A 84 -11.36 6.02 -7.77
C ASN A 84 -11.25 5.29 -6.41
N ARG A 85 -11.06 6.06 -5.33
CA ARG A 85 -11.06 5.65 -3.92
C ARG A 85 -10.21 4.42 -3.58
N GLY A 86 -9.15 4.14 -4.35
CA GLY A 86 -8.26 3.07 -3.95
C GLY A 86 -8.68 1.66 -4.36
N GLY A 87 -9.31 1.44 -5.51
CA GLY A 87 -9.91 0.14 -5.92
C GLY A 87 -8.95 -1.04 -6.14
N GLY A 88 -7.77 -1.06 -5.56
CA GLY A 88 -6.79 -2.15 -5.65
C GLY A 88 -5.84 -2.08 -4.46
N GLU A 89 -5.76 -3.18 -3.73
CA GLU A 89 -4.96 -3.31 -2.51
C GLU A 89 -3.62 -3.98 -2.83
N LEU A 90 -2.55 -3.48 -2.21
CA LEU A 90 -1.23 -4.07 -2.25
C LEU A 90 -0.79 -4.34 -0.82
N VAL A 91 -0.40 -5.58 -0.55
CA VAL A 91 0.12 -5.96 0.77
C VAL A 91 1.62 -6.20 0.67
N ALA A 92 2.37 -5.33 1.35
CA ALA A 92 3.83 -5.27 1.28
C ALA A 92 4.44 -5.20 2.68
N THR A 93 5.74 -5.42 2.80
CA THR A 93 6.46 -5.12 4.04
C THR A 93 6.65 -3.59 4.19
N PRO A 94 6.66 -3.04 5.42
CA PRO A 94 6.80 -1.60 5.66
C PRO A 94 8.04 -0.96 5.02
N ASN A 95 9.12 -1.73 4.86
CA ASN A 95 10.38 -1.28 4.28
C ASN A 95 10.41 -1.36 2.74
N HIS A 96 9.35 -1.82 2.06
CA HIS A 96 9.38 -2.01 0.62
C HIS A 96 9.46 -0.67 -0.13
N PRO A 97 10.42 -0.46 -1.05
CA PRO A 97 10.62 0.79 -1.75
C PRO A 97 9.69 0.98 -2.97
N PHE A 98 9.13 2.18 -3.09
CA PHE A 98 8.28 2.65 -4.18
C PHE A 98 8.89 3.88 -4.85
N CYS A 99 8.80 3.95 -6.17
CA CYS A 99 9.30 5.07 -6.95
C CYS A 99 8.28 6.22 -6.95
N VAL A 100 8.53 7.27 -6.17
CA VAL A 100 7.67 8.45 -6.05
C VAL A 100 8.15 9.54 -6.99
N TYR A 101 7.27 10.07 -7.83
CA TYR A 101 7.63 11.08 -8.83
C TYR A 101 6.86 12.40 -8.68
N GLY A 102 6.03 12.54 -7.66
CA GLY A 102 5.36 13.81 -7.39
C GLY A 102 4.40 13.74 -6.23
N VAL A 103 3.59 14.78 -6.10
CA VAL A 103 2.52 14.89 -5.11
C VAL A 103 1.27 15.49 -5.74
N ILE A 104 0.12 15.13 -5.17
CA ILE A 104 -1.16 15.76 -5.47
C ILE A 104 -1.27 17.10 -4.75
N THR A 105 -1.65 18.15 -5.47
CA THR A 105 -1.79 19.52 -4.95
C THR A 105 -3.20 19.87 -4.49
N ASN A 106 -4.22 19.15 -5.00
CA ASN A 106 -5.62 19.37 -4.66
C ASN A 106 -6.21 18.23 -3.81
N LEU A 107 -5.38 17.57 -2.97
CA LEU A 107 -5.84 16.45 -2.13
C LEU A 107 -6.90 16.91 -1.11
N ILE A 108 -6.80 18.16 -0.68
CA ILE A 108 -7.71 18.83 0.23
C ILE A 108 -8.25 20.08 -0.49
N LEU A 109 -9.56 20.30 -0.44
CA LEU A 109 -10.22 21.48 -1.00
C LEU A 109 -10.89 22.28 0.12
N GLU A 110 -10.68 23.59 0.15
CA GLU A 110 -11.38 24.51 1.06
C GLU A 110 -12.76 24.85 0.47
N HIS A 111 -13.83 24.36 1.09
CA HIS A 111 -15.21 24.70 0.75
C HIS A 111 -15.68 25.87 1.62
N PRO A 112 -16.29 26.93 1.04
CA PRO A 112 -16.69 28.13 1.78
C PRO A 112 -17.66 27.85 2.93
N GLU A 113 -18.55 26.86 2.77
CA GLU A 113 -19.60 26.53 3.74
C GLU A 113 -19.26 25.31 4.61
N PHE A 114 -18.44 24.38 4.11
CA PHE A 114 -18.22 23.07 4.74
C PHE A 114 -16.77 22.86 5.18
N GLY A 115 -15.90 23.86 4.99
CA GLY A 115 -14.49 23.80 5.37
C GLY A 115 -13.69 22.82 4.50
N LYS A 116 -12.69 22.18 5.11
CA LYS A 116 -11.73 21.31 4.40
C LYS A 116 -12.35 19.98 4.00
N LEU A 117 -12.64 19.84 2.71
CA LEU A 117 -12.93 18.56 2.07
C LEU A 117 -11.60 17.82 1.89
N GLY A 118 -11.43 16.68 2.57
CA GLY A 118 -10.33 15.74 2.26
C GLY A 118 -9.21 15.67 3.23
N ALA A 119 -9.28 16.44 4.30
CA ALA A 119 -8.42 16.25 5.45
C ALA A 119 -8.72 14.90 6.13
N TYR A 120 -7.75 14.33 6.84
CA TYR A 120 -8.04 13.31 7.87
C TYR A 120 -8.70 14.01 9.07
N TRP A 121 -9.72 13.38 9.67
CA TRP A 121 -10.40 13.92 10.85
C TRP A 121 -10.53 12.85 11.92
N LYS A 122 -10.21 13.19 13.18
CA LYS A 122 -10.52 12.36 14.34
C LYS A 122 -11.79 12.91 15.01
N GLY A 123 -12.82 12.08 15.19
CA GLY A 123 -13.96 12.35 16.08
C GLY A 123 -15.11 13.15 15.46
N CYS A 124 -15.68 12.66 14.36
CA CYS A 124 -16.85 13.27 13.75
C CYS A 124 -17.89 12.19 13.47
N ASP A 125 -18.68 11.87 14.50
CA ASP A 125 -19.85 10.96 14.47
C ASP A 125 -20.87 11.49 13.46
N TYR A 126 -20.61 11.24 12.19
CA TYR A 126 -21.58 11.41 11.13
C TYR A 126 -22.14 10.03 10.86
N ASP A 127 -23.18 9.67 11.61
CA ASP A 127 -24.11 8.70 11.07
C ASP A 127 -24.60 9.26 9.73
N SER A 128 -24.63 8.40 8.71
CA SER A 128 -25.13 8.80 7.40
C SER A 128 -26.53 9.39 7.51
N SER A 129 -27.34 8.93 8.49
CA SER A 129 -28.63 9.56 8.82
C SER A 129 -28.49 11.02 9.23
N ASP A 130 -27.51 11.37 10.06
CA ASP A 130 -27.38 12.72 10.64
C ASP A 130 -26.77 13.73 9.66
N MET A 131 -25.98 13.26 8.67
CA MET A 131 -25.56 14.08 7.53
C MET A 131 -26.74 14.53 6.66
N PHE A 132 -27.76 13.66 6.48
CA PHE A 132 -28.96 14.00 5.70
C PHE A 132 -30.06 14.68 6.54
N ASN A 133 -29.99 14.56 7.87
CA ASN A 133 -30.95 15.17 8.79
C ASN A 133 -30.57 16.63 9.11
N GLY A 134 -30.72 17.51 8.13
CA GLY A 134 -30.54 18.95 8.29
C GLY A 134 -30.92 19.70 7.01
N PRO A 135 -31.16 21.03 7.07
CA PRO A 135 -31.51 21.81 5.90
C PRO A 135 -30.43 21.75 4.79
N ASP A 136 -29.16 21.56 5.17
CA ASP A 136 -28.00 21.68 4.28
C ASP A 136 -27.38 20.29 3.91
N GLY A 137 -28.01 19.19 4.32
CA GLY A 137 -27.44 17.84 4.17
C GLY A 137 -27.21 17.42 2.71
N TRP A 138 -28.14 17.79 1.83
CA TRP A 138 -28.04 17.54 0.39
C TRP A 138 -26.97 18.40 -0.28
N GLU A 139 -26.81 19.66 0.13
CA GLU A 139 -25.76 20.56 -0.40
C GLU A 139 -24.37 20.05 -0.03
N LYS A 140 -24.21 19.54 1.18
CA LYS A 140 -22.98 18.88 1.62
C LYS A 140 -22.69 17.62 0.82
N TYR A 141 -23.71 16.79 0.55
CA TYR A 141 -23.56 15.62 -0.32
C TYR A 141 -23.12 16.01 -1.73
N ASP A 142 -23.71 17.06 -2.30
CA ASP A 142 -23.36 17.55 -3.63
C ASP A 142 -21.92 18.09 -3.67
N ALA A 143 -21.49 18.84 -2.66
CA ALA A 143 -20.11 19.31 -2.53
C ALA A 143 -19.10 18.15 -2.45
N LEU A 144 -19.43 17.09 -1.69
CA LEU A 144 -18.62 15.88 -1.58
C LEU A 144 -18.53 15.12 -2.91
N SER A 145 -19.68 14.89 -3.53
CA SER A 145 -19.81 14.26 -4.85
C SER A 145 -19.04 15.03 -5.92
N ALA A 146 -19.07 16.36 -5.88
CA ALA A 146 -18.30 17.22 -6.78
C ALA A 146 -16.79 17.11 -6.53
N PHE A 147 -16.35 17.12 -5.26
CA PHE A 147 -14.94 16.90 -4.91
C PHE A 147 -14.44 15.54 -5.40
N GLU A 148 -15.18 14.46 -5.15
CA GLU A 148 -14.78 13.12 -5.57
C GLU A 148 -14.67 12.98 -7.09
N LYS A 149 -15.48 13.73 -7.84
CA LYS A 149 -15.41 13.78 -9.32
C LYS A 149 -14.34 14.74 -9.83
N THR A 150 -13.74 15.56 -8.95
CA THR A 150 -12.68 16.49 -9.33
C THR A 150 -11.40 15.71 -9.60
N PRO A 151 -10.81 15.79 -10.81
CA PRO A 151 -9.58 15.08 -11.12
C PRO A 151 -8.43 15.48 -10.20
N TYR A 152 -7.49 14.57 -10.00
CA TYR A 152 -6.23 14.87 -9.34
C TYR A 152 -5.41 15.89 -10.14
N GLU A 153 -4.88 16.89 -9.43
CA GLU A 153 -3.85 17.78 -9.93
C GLU A 153 -2.53 17.38 -9.29
N MET A 154 -1.52 17.11 -10.11
CA MET A 154 -0.21 16.66 -9.64
C MET A 154 0.89 17.67 -9.94
N ARG A 155 1.87 17.73 -9.05
CA ARG A 155 3.15 18.39 -9.26
C ARG A 155 4.25 17.35 -9.21
N LEU A 156 4.95 17.20 -10.34
CA LEU A 156 6.08 16.28 -10.45
C LEU A 156 7.36 16.87 -9.83
N TYR A 157 8.21 15.99 -9.34
CA TYR A 157 9.59 16.33 -8.96
C TYR A 157 10.47 16.48 -10.20
N GLU A 158 11.65 17.08 -10.04
CA GLU A 158 12.65 17.12 -11.12
C GLU A 158 13.19 15.71 -11.44
N GLN A 159 13.31 14.87 -10.41
CA GLN A 159 13.71 13.46 -10.51
C GLN A 159 12.88 12.62 -9.54
N PRO A 160 12.55 11.37 -9.88
CA PRO A 160 11.90 10.44 -8.96
C PRO A 160 12.76 10.15 -7.73
N VAL A 161 12.11 9.85 -6.62
CA VAL A 161 12.74 9.47 -5.35
C VAL A 161 12.17 8.15 -4.86
N TRP A 162 13.00 7.35 -4.21
CA TRP A 162 12.54 6.10 -3.61
C TRP A 162 12.14 6.34 -2.16
N LYS A 163 10.89 6.00 -1.83
CA LYS A 163 10.36 5.99 -0.47
C LYS A 163 10.00 4.57 -0.07
N ARG A 164 10.24 4.20 1.18
CA ARG A 164 9.69 2.95 1.73
C ARG A 164 8.18 3.06 1.91
N ALA A 165 7.48 1.93 1.99
CA ALA A 165 6.04 1.89 2.23
C ALA A 165 5.64 2.71 3.47
N ASP A 166 6.41 2.59 4.56
CA ASP A 166 6.21 3.31 5.82
C ASP A 166 6.51 4.82 5.77
N GLN A 167 7.06 5.30 4.64
CA GLN A 167 7.35 6.70 4.37
C GLN A 167 6.41 7.31 3.32
N LEU A 168 5.53 6.51 2.72
CA LEU A 168 4.55 7.00 1.76
C LEU A 168 3.49 7.81 2.50
N GLU A 169 3.17 8.97 1.94
CA GLU A 169 2.11 9.85 2.42
C GLU A 169 0.95 9.84 1.45
N ARG A 170 -0.28 10.03 1.96
CA ARG A 170 -1.44 10.19 1.09
C ARG A 170 -1.22 11.38 0.16
N GLY A 171 -1.45 11.17 -1.13
CA GLY A 171 -1.19 12.14 -2.18
C GLY A 171 0.19 12.03 -2.83
N ASP A 172 1.11 11.19 -2.31
CA ASP A 172 2.31 10.83 -3.07
C ASP A 172 1.91 10.18 -4.39
N VAL A 173 2.60 10.54 -5.47
CA VAL A 173 2.39 9.98 -6.80
C VAL A 173 3.49 8.97 -7.07
N VAL A 174 3.14 7.68 -7.07
CA VAL A 174 4.05 6.60 -7.44
C VAL A 174 4.01 6.34 -8.94
N LEU A 175 5.17 5.98 -9.48
CA LEU A 175 5.34 5.61 -10.87
C LEU A 175 4.88 4.17 -11.08
N GLY A 176 4.11 3.93 -12.14
CA GLY A 176 3.88 2.61 -12.70
C GLY A 176 4.60 2.44 -14.03
N CYS A 177 4.62 1.20 -14.53
CA CYS A 177 5.12 0.87 -15.87
C CYS A 177 4.43 1.70 -16.96
N HIS A 178 3.11 1.92 -16.82
CA HIS A 178 2.29 2.56 -17.84
C HIS A 178 1.62 3.87 -17.43
N LYS A 179 1.37 4.05 -16.12
CA LYS A 179 0.56 5.15 -15.58
C LYS A 179 1.11 5.64 -14.25
N TYR A 180 0.52 6.72 -13.75
CA TYR A 180 0.79 7.25 -12.41
C TYR A 180 -0.30 6.81 -11.44
N TYR A 181 0.09 6.54 -10.21
CA TYR A 181 -0.81 6.11 -9.16
C TYR A 181 -0.65 7.02 -7.94
N VAL A 182 -1.77 7.41 -7.34
CA VAL A 182 -1.79 8.25 -6.15
C VAL A 182 -1.93 7.34 -4.95
N VAL A 183 -1.04 7.48 -3.96
CA VAL A 183 -1.19 6.82 -2.66
C VAL A 183 -2.43 7.39 -1.98
N GLU A 184 -3.42 6.54 -1.75
CA GLU A 184 -4.63 6.91 -1.00
C GLU A 184 -4.50 6.58 0.47
N ASP A 185 -3.76 5.51 0.77
CA ASP A 185 -3.78 4.91 2.09
C ASP A 185 -2.57 4.02 2.36
N TYR A 186 -2.16 4.02 3.63
CA TYR A 186 -1.19 3.13 4.24
C TYR A 186 -1.73 2.70 5.60
N ARG A 187 -1.94 1.40 5.81
CA ARG A 187 -2.49 0.87 7.06
C ARG A 187 -1.72 -0.33 7.60
N PRO A 188 -1.48 -0.38 8.92
CA PRO A 188 -1.19 -1.63 9.61
C PRO A 188 -2.26 -2.69 9.37
N LEU A 189 -1.81 -3.93 9.23
CA LEU A 189 -2.68 -5.09 9.38
C LEU A 189 -2.46 -5.72 10.75
N TYR A 190 -3.54 -6.08 11.42
CA TYR A 190 -3.54 -6.69 12.75
C TYR A 190 -4.16 -8.08 12.69
N VAL A 191 -3.74 -8.96 13.60
CA VAL A 191 -4.25 -10.34 13.65
C VAL A 191 -5.74 -10.32 13.99
N TYR A 192 -6.54 -11.04 13.20
CA TYR A 192 -7.96 -11.26 13.49
C TYR A 192 -8.19 -12.68 14.00
N ARG A 193 -8.30 -12.84 15.32
CA ARG A 193 -8.44 -14.16 16.00
C ARG A 193 -7.34 -15.14 15.56
N ASP A 194 -7.57 -16.44 15.74
CA ASP A 194 -6.71 -17.50 15.22
C ASP A 194 -7.16 -17.94 13.80
N THR A 195 -7.31 -16.98 12.88
CA THR A 195 -7.64 -17.25 11.47
C THR A 195 -6.54 -16.77 10.53
N ASP A 196 -6.70 -17.04 9.24
CA ASP A 196 -5.88 -16.52 8.14
C ASP A 196 -6.26 -15.09 7.72
N GLN A 197 -7.14 -14.43 8.47
CA GLN A 197 -7.57 -13.06 8.20
C GLN A 197 -6.76 -12.05 9.02
N ALA A 198 -6.70 -10.83 8.50
CA ALA A 198 -6.23 -9.67 9.24
C ALA A 198 -7.37 -8.65 9.34
N TRP A 199 -7.23 -7.68 10.23
CA TRP A 199 -8.10 -6.51 10.22
C TRP A 199 -7.26 -5.24 10.17
N ALA A 200 -7.82 -4.18 9.60
CA ALA A 200 -7.22 -2.86 9.61
C ALA A 200 -8.18 -1.86 10.23
N GLN A 201 -7.62 -0.94 11.02
CA GLN A 201 -8.38 0.18 11.56
C GLN A 201 -8.99 1.01 10.41
N PRO A 202 -10.21 1.52 10.55
CA PRO A 202 -10.79 2.36 9.52
C PRO A 202 -10.04 3.69 9.43
N ILE A 203 -10.10 4.29 8.24
CA ILE A 203 -9.61 5.64 8.02
C ILE A 203 -10.76 6.60 8.22
N ASN A 204 -10.57 7.59 9.08
CA ASN A 204 -11.49 8.69 9.21
C ASN A 204 -11.00 9.85 8.32
N LEU A 205 -11.44 9.87 7.06
CA LEU A 205 -11.34 11.07 6.24
C LEU A 205 -12.49 12.02 6.63
N ALA A 206 -12.35 13.32 6.40
CA ALA A 206 -13.35 14.38 6.62
C ALA A 206 -14.60 14.25 5.72
N TYR A 207 -14.90 13.04 5.29
CA TYR A 207 -15.94 12.64 4.38
C TYR A 207 -16.74 11.58 5.10
N GLY A 208 -17.79 12.02 5.79
CA GLY A 208 -18.68 11.14 6.53
C GLY A 208 -19.09 9.93 5.70
N TRP A 209 -18.47 8.79 6.01
CA TRP A 209 -19.01 7.45 5.88
C TRP A 209 -18.47 6.68 7.08
N LYS A 210 -19.30 6.71 8.14
CA LYS A 210 -19.21 6.07 9.45
C LYS A 210 -17.93 6.30 10.28
N GLU A 211 -18.11 6.93 11.45
CA GLU A 211 -17.55 6.34 12.68
C GLU A 211 -17.97 4.88 12.66
N SER A 212 -16.99 4.04 12.47
CA SER A 212 -17.13 2.68 12.85
C SER A 212 -15.95 2.43 13.76
N ASP A 213 -16.22 2.24 15.05
CA ASP A 213 -15.28 1.49 15.87
C ASP A 213 -15.02 0.13 15.19
N LEU A 214 -15.97 -0.36 14.37
CA LEU A 214 -15.84 -1.53 13.49
C LEU A 214 -14.83 -1.26 12.36
N GLY A 215 -13.65 -1.85 12.46
CA GLY A 215 -12.71 -1.97 11.34
C GLY A 215 -13.15 -3.00 10.30
N ASN A 216 -12.38 -3.08 9.21
CA ASN A 216 -12.62 -4.08 8.18
C ASN A 216 -11.74 -5.30 8.42
N SER A 217 -12.32 -6.48 8.26
CA SER A 217 -11.56 -7.72 8.11
C SER A 217 -11.15 -7.89 6.64
N TYR A 218 -9.99 -8.50 6.44
CA TYR A 218 -9.37 -8.76 5.16
C TYR A 218 -8.92 -10.22 5.14
N GLU A 219 -9.35 -10.95 4.11
CA GLU A 219 -8.86 -12.28 3.84
C GLU A 219 -7.42 -12.19 3.31
N MET A 220 -6.47 -12.83 4.01
CA MET A 220 -5.07 -12.81 3.59
C MET A 220 -4.70 -14.02 2.71
N VAL A 221 -5.70 -14.81 2.34
CA VAL A 221 -5.62 -15.83 1.30
C VAL A 221 -5.98 -15.18 -0.03
N LEU A 222 -4.97 -14.86 -0.83
CA LEU A 222 -5.16 -14.34 -2.17
C LEU A 222 -5.52 -15.50 -3.12
N THR A 223 -6.81 -15.76 -3.30
CA THR A 223 -7.36 -16.56 -4.40
C THR A 223 -7.56 -15.68 -5.64
N ASP A 224 -7.72 -16.27 -6.83
CA ASP A 224 -8.11 -15.51 -8.04
C ASP A 224 -9.38 -14.67 -7.80
N GLU A 225 -10.31 -15.18 -7.01
CA GLU A 225 -11.53 -14.47 -6.60
C GLU A 225 -11.20 -13.30 -5.67
N SER A 226 -10.42 -13.51 -4.62
CA SER A 226 -10.01 -12.47 -3.66
C SER A 226 -9.12 -11.38 -4.28
N LEU A 227 -8.29 -11.73 -5.26
CA LEU A 227 -7.46 -10.76 -6.02
C LEU A 227 -8.31 -9.78 -6.84
N ASN A 228 -9.47 -10.22 -7.33
CA ASN A 228 -10.37 -9.41 -8.14
C ASN A 228 -11.53 -8.80 -7.32
N CYS A 229 -11.92 -9.46 -6.25
CA CYS A 229 -13.03 -9.14 -5.37
C CYS A 229 -12.62 -9.47 -3.92
N PRO A 230 -11.83 -8.62 -3.25
CA PRO A 230 -11.44 -8.87 -1.86
C PRO A 230 -12.70 -8.96 -0.99
N THR A 231 -12.84 -10.03 -0.21
CA THR A 231 -13.94 -10.18 0.73
C THR A 231 -13.72 -9.21 1.88
N LEU A 232 -14.55 -8.17 1.96
CA LEU A 232 -14.57 -7.20 3.05
C LEU A 232 -15.79 -7.47 3.90
N ASP A 233 -15.60 -7.94 5.12
CA ASP A 233 -16.68 -8.07 6.09
C ASP A 233 -16.50 -7.08 7.24
N TRP A 234 -17.60 -6.41 7.57
CA TRP A 234 -17.73 -5.50 8.71
C TRP A 234 -17.94 -6.37 9.95
N ALA A 235 -16.85 -6.88 10.48
CA ALA A 235 -16.84 -7.67 11.70
C ALA A 235 -16.79 -6.77 12.95
N ASP A 236 -17.09 -7.36 14.12
CA ASP A 236 -16.91 -6.75 15.44
C ASP A 236 -15.40 -6.61 15.80
N VAL A 237 -14.71 -5.68 15.13
CA VAL A 237 -13.29 -5.36 15.34
C VAL A 237 -13.14 -3.89 15.67
N PRO A 238 -12.31 -3.46 16.63
CA PRO A 238 -11.25 -4.23 17.22
C PRO A 238 -11.77 -5.27 18.20
N ASN A 239 -11.24 -6.49 18.05
CA ASN A 239 -11.43 -7.56 19.01
C ASN A 239 -10.28 -7.51 20.02
N ASP A 240 -10.62 -7.53 21.31
CA ASP A 240 -9.66 -7.46 22.41
C ASP A 240 -8.80 -8.72 22.58
N GLU A 241 -9.16 -9.84 21.96
CA GLU A 241 -8.37 -11.08 22.02
C GLU A 241 -6.90 -10.89 21.60
N ASN A 242 -6.63 -9.95 20.67
CA ASN A 242 -5.29 -9.63 20.19
C ASN A 242 -4.78 -8.25 20.67
N LEU A 243 -5.45 -7.64 21.65
CA LEU A 243 -5.00 -6.40 22.28
C LEU A 243 -3.75 -6.69 23.15
N LEU A 244 -2.67 -5.97 22.89
CA LEU A 244 -1.43 -6.11 23.67
C LEU A 244 -1.50 -5.24 24.93
N TYR A 245 -1.84 -3.96 24.78
CA TYR A 245 -1.98 -3.01 25.87
C TYR A 245 -2.75 -1.76 25.43
N VAL A 246 -3.14 -0.94 26.41
CA VAL A 246 -3.66 0.42 26.21
C VAL A 246 -2.63 1.37 26.83
N ASP A 247 -2.21 2.39 26.09
CA ASP A 247 -1.24 3.37 26.59
C ASP A 247 -1.88 4.43 27.50
N GLU A 248 -1.06 5.37 28.01
CA GLU A 248 -1.48 6.43 28.94
C GLU A 248 -2.53 7.38 28.33
N ASP A 249 -2.54 7.50 26.99
CA ASP A 249 -3.49 8.33 26.23
C ASP A 249 -4.79 7.58 25.90
N GLY A 250 -4.92 6.32 26.33
CA GLY A 250 -6.07 5.47 26.03
C GLY A 250 -6.03 4.83 24.64
N GLN A 251 -4.92 4.95 23.90
CA GLN A 251 -4.78 4.33 22.59
C GLN A 251 -4.48 2.83 22.74
N ARG A 252 -5.23 2.03 21.98
CA ARG A 252 -5.20 0.57 22.01
C ARG A 252 -4.17 0.05 21.01
N HIS A 253 -3.25 -0.80 21.46
CA HIS A 253 -2.16 -1.37 20.65
C HIS A 253 -2.38 -2.86 20.42
N TYR A 254 -2.58 -3.26 19.17
CA TYR A 254 -2.89 -4.66 18.81
C TYR A 254 -1.69 -5.37 18.17
N ARG A 255 -1.72 -6.70 18.21
CA ARG A 255 -0.71 -7.54 17.55
C ARG A 255 -0.74 -7.38 16.04
N ARG A 256 0.41 -7.05 15.44
CA ARG A 256 0.60 -6.94 13.98
C ARG A 256 0.45 -8.29 13.30
N TYR A 257 -0.22 -8.30 12.14
CA TYR A 257 -0.33 -9.48 11.28
C TYR A 257 1.02 -9.76 10.61
N ARG A 258 1.39 -11.04 10.55
CA ARG A 258 2.66 -11.50 10.00
C ARG A 258 2.41 -12.70 9.10
N THR A 259 3.11 -12.77 7.98
CA THR A 259 2.94 -13.86 7.02
C THR A 259 4.23 -14.20 6.28
N THR A 260 4.15 -15.19 5.39
CA THR A 260 5.20 -15.47 4.41
C THR A 260 5.17 -14.43 3.30
N VAL A 261 6.34 -13.88 2.98
CA VAL A 261 6.52 -12.85 1.96
C VAL A 261 7.58 -13.25 0.95
N TYR A 262 7.50 -12.67 -0.24
CA TYR A 262 8.26 -13.02 -1.42
C TYR A 262 8.86 -11.77 -2.07
N ASN A 263 10.00 -11.93 -2.71
CA ASN A 263 10.65 -10.90 -3.51
C ASN A 263 11.42 -11.56 -4.66
N ILE A 264 11.79 -10.78 -5.68
CA ILE A 264 12.57 -11.22 -6.83
C ILE A 264 13.71 -10.24 -7.09
N GLU A 265 14.82 -10.73 -7.64
CA GLU A 265 15.88 -9.90 -8.19
C GLU A 265 15.81 -9.93 -9.70
N VAL A 266 15.85 -8.75 -10.32
CA VAL A 266 15.74 -8.56 -11.76
C VAL A 266 17.06 -8.02 -12.30
N GLU A 267 17.49 -8.55 -13.45
CA GLU A 267 18.74 -8.13 -14.09
C GLU A 267 18.73 -6.65 -14.49
N ASP A 268 19.91 -6.03 -14.43
CA ASP A 268 20.25 -4.64 -14.79
C ASP A 268 19.55 -3.54 -13.99
N TYR A 269 18.23 -3.58 -13.91
CA TYR A 269 17.42 -2.48 -13.39
C TYR A 269 16.99 -2.68 -11.96
N HIS A 270 17.00 -3.92 -11.46
CA HIS A 270 16.63 -4.23 -10.08
C HIS A 270 15.21 -3.76 -9.67
N THR A 271 14.39 -3.31 -10.63
CA THR A 271 12.99 -2.94 -10.48
C THR A 271 12.08 -3.94 -11.16
N TYR A 272 10.81 -3.94 -10.77
CA TYR A 272 9.75 -4.67 -11.46
C TYR A 272 8.39 -4.03 -11.16
N CYS A 273 7.36 -4.41 -11.92
CA CYS A 273 6.02 -3.86 -11.80
C CYS A 273 5.07 -4.84 -11.11
N VAL A 274 4.40 -4.39 -10.05
CA VAL A 274 3.50 -5.21 -9.21
C VAL A 274 2.05 -4.75 -9.27
N THR A 275 1.13 -5.67 -8.96
CA THR A 275 -0.35 -5.56 -9.05
C THR A 275 -0.85 -5.30 -10.45
N HIS A 276 -2.12 -5.59 -10.79
CA HIS A 276 -2.73 -5.33 -12.11
C HIS A 276 -2.57 -3.89 -12.69
N ARG A 277 -2.00 -2.98 -11.91
CA ARG A 277 -1.70 -1.58 -12.19
C ARG A 277 -0.25 -1.35 -12.65
N GLY A 278 0.63 -2.31 -12.42
CA GLY A 278 2.04 -2.24 -12.78
C GLY A 278 2.78 -1.18 -12.00
N ILE A 279 2.60 -1.09 -10.69
CA ILE A 279 3.30 -0.13 -9.82
C ILE A 279 4.77 -0.49 -9.77
N LEU A 280 5.65 0.48 -10.03
CA LEU A 280 7.09 0.27 -10.08
C LEU A 280 7.69 0.20 -8.68
N VAL A 281 8.37 -0.90 -8.40
CA VAL A 281 8.99 -1.20 -7.11
C VAL A 281 10.42 -1.67 -7.30
N TYR A 282 11.20 -1.67 -6.22
CA TYR A 282 12.62 -2.01 -6.24
C TYR A 282 12.92 -3.20 -5.33
N ASN A 283 13.81 -4.09 -5.77
CA ASN A 283 14.11 -5.34 -5.07
C ASN A 283 14.97 -5.17 -3.80
N GLN A 284 15.76 -4.11 -3.67
CA GLN A 284 16.69 -3.89 -2.56
C GLN A 284 16.22 -2.74 -1.66
N ASN A 285 16.58 -2.75 -0.38
CA ASN A 285 16.21 -1.63 0.50
C ASN A 285 16.94 -0.35 0.09
N CYS A 286 16.28 0.79 0.35
CA CYS A 286 16.92 2.10 0.37
C CYS A 286 18.01 2.10 1.47
N GLY A 287 19.26 1.79 1.10
CA GLY A 287 20.41 1.79 2.00
C GLY A 287 21.43 0.66 1.80
N ALA A 288 21.17 -0.34 0.94
CA ALA A 288 22.15 -1.41 0.66
C ALA A 288 23.12 -1.07 -0.48
N ALA A 289 22.73 -0.21 -1.42
CA ALA A 289 23.63 0.44 -2.36
C ALA A 289 24.02 1.81 -1.82
N GLY A 290 25.29 2.21 -1.91
CA GLY A 290 25.71 3.54 -1.51
C GLY A 290 25.13 4.61 -2.43
N TRP A 291 23.95 5.15 -2.09
CA TRP A 291 23.38 6.37 -2.67
C TRP A 291 24.24 7.57 -2.26
N ILE A 292 25.47 7.63 -2.75
CA ILE A 292 26.25 8.87 -2.81
C ILE A 292 25.87 9.50 -4.12
N ALA A 293 25.08 10.58 -4.04
CA ALA A 293 24.96 11.55 -5.10
C ALA A 293 26.37 11.87 -5.65
N ARG A 294 26.58 11.55 -6.93
CA ARG A 294 27.61 12.18 -7.75
C ARG A 294 26.92 12.92 -8.87
#